data_AF-A0A7S1SPQ2-F1
#
_entry.id   AF-A0A7S1SPQ2-F1
#
_cell.length_a   1.000
_cell.length_b   1.000
_cell.length_c   1.000
_cell.angle_alpha   90.00
_cell.angle_beta   90.00
_cell.angle_gamma   90.00
#
_symmetry.space_group_name_H-M   'P 1'
#
loop_
_entity.id
_entity.type
_entity.pdbx_description
1 polymer ?
#
loop_
_entity_poly.entity_id
_entity_poly.type
_entity_poly.pdbx_seq_one_letter_code
_entity_poly.pdbx_strand_id
1 'polypeptide(L)'
;QYLTVGKIKPVCGTPAYVPPEVISQNPLGRPGAPLVSIAQGTACDIWASGVVLYVLLCGSLPFGGNNLRELFYEIRNREVDFAEPAWVTVSQEAKDLVRLCLIKDPLQRVTAEQALQHPWMTK
;
A
#
# COMPACT_ATOMS: atom_id res chain seq x y z
N GLN A 1 18.62 28.41 28.54
CA GLN A 1 17.26 28.59 27.98
C GLN A 1 16.97 27.40 27.10
N TYR A 2 15.90 26.67 27.41
CA TYR A 2 15.48 25.44 26.72
C TYR A 2 14.89 25.79 25.35
N LEU A 3 15.34 25.10 24.28
CA LEU A 3 14.53 24.94 23.07
C LEU A 3 14.56 23.47 22.67
N THR A 4 13.39 22.86 22.81
CA THR A 4 13.04 21.47 22.53
C THR A 4 13.35 21.12 21.08
N VAL A 5 14.17 20.09 20.87
CA VAL A 5 14.30 19.39 19.59
C VAL A 5 12.94 18.78 19.26
N GLY A 6 12.14 19.52 18.48
CA GLY A 6 10.90 19.01 17.90
C GLY A 6 11.26 17.88 16.94
N LYS A 7 10.96 16.63 17.36
CA LYS A 7 11.13 15.40 16.58
C LYS A 7 10.69 15.59 15.13
N ILE A 8 11.65 15.69 14.22
CA ILE A 8 11.45 15.52 12.79
C ILE A 8 11.22 14.02 12.58
N LYS A 9 10.01 13.60 12.19
CA LYS A 9 9.82 12.25 11.64
C LYS A 9 10.30 12.30 10.18
N PRO A 10 11.44 11.68 9.83
CA PRO A 10 11.69 11.38 8.42
C PRO A 10 10.51 10.54 7.90
N VAL A 11 10.21 10.62 6.60
CA VAL A 11 9.35 9.62 5.96
C VAL A 11 10.10 8.29 6.07
N CYS A 12 9.83 7.58 7.16
CA CYS A 12 10.37 6.27 7.46
C CYS A 12 9.46 5.25 6.78
N GLY A 13 9.82 4.85 5.57
CA GLY A 13 9.10 3.81 4.84
C GLY A 13 9.88 3.38 3.61
N THR A 14 9.92 2.09 3.35
CA THR A 14 10.36 1.57 2.05
C THR A 14 9.32 2.04 1.01
N PRO A 15 9.71 2.76 -0.05
CA PRO A 15 8.79 3.45 -0.96
C PRO A 15 7.78 2.52 -1.66
N ALA A 16 8.07 1.22 -1.72
CA ALA A 16 7.20 0.20 -2.30
C ALA A 16 5.89 -0.03 -1.52
N TYR A 17 5.81 0.37 -0.25
CA TYR A 17 4.60 0.21 0.57
C TYR A 17 3.75 1.48 0.65
N VAL A 18 4.17 2.55 -0.03
CA VAL A 18 3.48 3.83 0.01
C VAL A 18 2.27 3.81 -0.94
N PRO A 19 1.07 4.17 -0.48
CA PRO A 19 -0.12 4.17 -1.31
C PRO A 19 -0.14 5.35 -2.31
N PRO A 20 -0.86 5.22 -3.45
CA PRO A 20 -0.83 6.19 -4.55
C PRO A 20 -1.28 7.60 -4.16
N GLU A 21 -2.20 7.74 -3.20
CA GLU A 21 -2.68 9.03 -2.70
C GLU A 21 -1.59 9.82 -1.96
N VAL A 22 -0.74 9.14 -1.18
CA VAL A 22 0.38 9.77 -0.46
C VAL A 22 1.45 10.22 -1.44
N ILE A 23 1.74 9.42 -2.46
CA ILE A 23 2.68 9.79 -3.53
C ILE A 23 2.13 11.00 -4.31
N SER A 24 0.82 11.06 -4.56
CA SER A 24 0.19 12.17 -5.30
C SER A 24 0.21 13.49 -4.52
N GLN A 25 0.01 13.44 -3.20
CA GLN A 25 0.08 14.62 -2.34
C GLN A 25 1.52 15.07 -2.05
N ASN A 26 2.48 14.15 -2.06
CA ASN A 26 3.88 14.46 -1.80
C ASN A 26 4.84 13.69 -2.72
N PRO A 27 4.89 14.03 -4.01
CA PRO A 27 5.68 13.29 -5.01
C PRO A 27 7.20 13.35 -4.78
N LEU A 28 7.68 14.23 -3.90
CA LEU A 28 9.10 14.45 -3.60
C LEU A 28 9.45 14.24 -2.11
N GLY A 29 8.53 13.73 -1.28
CA GLY A 29 8.78 13.52 0.15
C GLY A 29 9.13 14.80 0.93
N ARG A 30 8.66 15.97 0.47
CA ARG A 30 8.96 17.26 1.09
C ARG A 30 8.22 17.41 2.43
N PRO A 31 8.88 17.98 3.46
CA PRO A 31 8.22 18.28 4.72
C PRO A 31 7.10 19.33 4.53
N GLY A 32 5.97 19.14 5.20
CA GLY A 32 4.82 20.08 5.16
C GLY A 32 3.64 19.64 4.27
N ALA A 33 3.61 18.39 3.79
CA ALA A 33 2.44 17.84 3.13
C ALA A 33 1.20 17.91 4.04
N PRO A 34 -0.01 18.17 3.49
CA PRO A 34 -1.22 18.32 4.28
C PRO A 34 -1.50 17.09 5.16
N LEU A 35 -2.11 17.32 6.32
CA LEU A 35 -2.47 16.27 7.26
C LEU A 35 -3.42 15.28 6.60
N VAL A 36 -3.00 14.01 6.59
CA VAL A 36 -3.81 12.87 6.17
C VAL A 36 -4.96 12.72 7.17
N SER A 37 -6.21 12.67 6.71
CA SER A 37 -7.35 12.46 7.61
C SER A 37 -7.28 11.05 8.23
N ILE A 38 -7.96 10.82 9.37
CA ILE A 38 -7.98 9.49 10.01
C ILE A 38 -8.46 8.41 9.03
N ALA A 39 -9.50 8.71 8.24
CA ALA A 39 -10.04 7.79 7.23
C ALA A 39 -9.04 7.51 6.08
N GLN A 40 -8.22 8.50 5.70
CA GLN A 40 -7.15 8.27 4.74
C GLN A 40 -5.99 7.49 5.36
N GLY A 41 -5.68 7.72 6.65
CA GLY A 41 -4.67 6.98 7.39
C GLY A 41 -5.00 5.49 7.47
N THR A 42 -6.24 5.14 7.82
CA THR A 42 -6.68 3.74 7.86
C THR A 42 -6.65 3.10 6.47
N ALA A 43 -7.04 3.81 5.41
CA ALA A 43 -6.93 3.32 4.04
C ALA A 43 -5.46 3.10 3.63
N CYS A 44 -4.53 3.97 4.07
CA CYS A 44 -3.10 3.79 3.83
C CYS A 44 -2.58 2.50 4.47
N ASP A 45 -3.02 2.18 5.70
CA ASP A 45 -2.63 0.96 6.38
C ASP A 45 -3.15 -0.30 5.67
N ILE A 46 -4.36 -0.24 5.07
CA ILE A 46 -4.88 -1.34 4.24
C ILE A 46 -4.03 -1.57 3.00
N TRP A 47 -3.60 -0.50 2.33
CA TRP A 47 -2.70 -0.63 1.19
C TRP A 47 -1.38 -1.29 1.60
N ALA A 48 -0.74 -0.78 2.66
CA ALA A 48 0.51 -1.32 3.14
C ALA A 48 0.36 -2.80 3.54
N SER A 49 -0.76 -3.15 4.18
CA SER A 49 -1.12 -4.54 4.52
C SER A 49 -1.31 -5.40 3.26
N GLY A 50 -1.93 -4.88 2.21
CA GLY A 50 -2.06 -5.55 0.91
C GLY A 50 -0.72 -5.83 0.24
N VAL A 51 0.23 -4.87 0.29
CA VAL A 51 1.59 -5.07 -0.23
C VAL A 51 2.31 -6.15 0.58
N VAL A 52 2.21 -6.12 1.91
CA VAL A 52 2.80 -7.15 2.78
C VAL A 52 2.18 -8.53 2.48
N LEU A 53 0.87 -8.61 2.34
CA LEU A 53 0.17 -9.86 2.03
C LEU A 53 0.61 -10.43 0.68
N TYR A 54 0.74 -9.58 -0.35
CA TYR A 54 1.27 -9.99 -1.65
C TYR A 54 2.66 -10.62 -1.51
N VAL A 55 3.56 -9.96 -0.77
CA VAL A 55 4.93 -10.46 -0.52
C VAL A 55 4.91 -11.78 0.25
N LEU A 56 4.04 -11.94 1.24
CA LEU A 56 3.94 -13.18 2.02
C LEU A 56 3.45 -14.36 1.18
N LEU A 57 2.61 -14.13 0.17
CA LEU A 57 2.03 -15.18 -0.66
C LEU A 57 2.95 -15.65 -1.80
N CYS A 58 3.75 -14.76 -2.38
CA CYS A 58 4.56 -15.10 -3.57
C CYS A 58 6.06 -14.76 -3.45
N GLY A 59 6.47 -14.00 -2.44
CA GLY A 59 7.86 -13.61 -2.21
C GLY A 59 8.37 -12.44 -3.06
N SER A 60 7.54 -11.85 -3.92
CA SER A 60 7.89 -10.70 -4.77
C SER A 60 7.06 -9.46 -4.40
N LEU A 61 7.46 -8.27 -4.87
CA LEU A 61 6.69 -7.03 -4.66
C LEU A 61 5.64 -6.87 -5.77
N PRO A 62 4.45 -6.32 -5.47
CA PRO A 62 3.40 -6.12 -6.47
C PRO A 62 3.75 -5.03 -7.50
N PHE A 63 4.55 -4.04 -7.08
CA PHE A 63 5.01 -2.93 -7.93
C PHE A 63 6.52 -2.78 -7.78
N GLY A 64 7.21 -2.57 -8.89
CA GLY A 64 8.67 -2.42 -8.93
C GLY A 64 9.07 -1.42 -10.01
N GLY A 65 10.30 -0.94 -9.96
CA GLY A 65 10.86 -0.04 -10.96
C GLY A 65 12.35 0.14 -10.73
N ASN A 66 13.10 0.52 -11.78
CA ASN A 66 14.55 0.70 -11.67
C ASN A 66 14.92 1.97 -10.88
N ASN A 67 13.95 2.87 -10.67
CA ASN A 67 14.09 4.09 -9.89
C ASN A 67 12.74 4.47 -9.25
N LEU A 68 12.75 5.46 -8.35
CA LEU A 68 11.55 5.92 -7.64
C LEU A 68 10.47 6.44 -8.59
N ARG A 69 10.84 7.05 -9.72
CA ARG A 69 9.87 7.57 -10.69
C ARG A 69 9.09 6.44 -11.35
N GLU A 70 9.79 5.39 -11.79
CA GLU A 70 9.18 4.19 -12.34
C GLU A 70 8.31 3.48 -11.29
N LEU A 71 8.82 3.28 -10.08
CA LEU A 71 8.05 2.67 -9.00
C LEU A 71 6.75 3.45 -8.71
N PHE A 72 6.82 4.77 -8.63
CA PHE A 72 5.64 5.61 -8.40
C PHE A 72 4.67 5.63 -9.58
N TYR A 73 5.18 5.50 -10.80
CA TYR A 73 4.35 5.33 -11.98
C TYR A 73 3.58 4.01 -11.92
N GLU A 74 4.25 2.92 -11.57
CA GLU A 74 3.66 1.58 -11.42
C GLU A 74 2.61 1.55 -10.30
N ILE A 75 2.93 2.11 -9.13
CA ILE A 75 1.98 2.20 -8.01
C ILE A 75 0.70 2.96 -8.40
N ARG A 76 0.81 4.00 -9.24
CA ARG A 76 -0.35 4.81 -9.64
C ARG A 76 -1.16 4.21 -10.78
N ASN A 77 -0.52 3.59 -11.76
CA ASN A 77 -1.15 3.28 -13.04
C ASN A 77 -1.29 1.79 -13.34
N ARG A 78 -0.50 0.93 -12.69
CA ARG A 78 -0.55 -0.51 -12.95
C ARG A 78 -1.46 -1.18 -11.92
N GLU A 79 -2.37 -2.02 -12.39
CA GLU A 79 -3.13 -2.91 -11.52
C GLU A 79 -2.25 -4.03 -10.97
N VAL A 80 -2.57 -4.55 -9.79
CA VAL A 80 -1.84 -5.71 -9.26
C VAL A 80 -2.03 -6.92 -10.18
N ASP A 81 -0.92 -7.59 -10.48
CA ASP A 81 -0.85 -8.74 -11.36
C ASP A 81 -0.51 -10.00 -10.57
N PHE A 82 -0.98 -11.15 -11.04
CA PHE A 82 -0.79 -12.46 -10.43
C PHE A 82 -0.31 -13.50 -11.46
N ALA A 83 0.33 -13.04 -12.54
CA ALA A 83 0.82 -13.89 -13.62
C ALA A 83 2.07 -14.70 -13.25
N GLU A 84 2.78 -14.35 -12.17
CA GLU A 84 3.99 -15.08 -11.77
C GLU A 84 3.68 -16.53 -11.38
N PRO A 85 4.57 -17.50 -11.68
CA PRO A 85 4.35 -18.91 -11.34
C PRO A 85 4.04 -19.18 -9.86
N ALA A 86 4.58 -18.35 -8.96
CA ALA A 86 4.32 -18.42 -7.52
C ALA A 86 2.82 -18.28 -7.16
N TRP A 87 2.03 -17.63 -8.01
CA TRP A 87 0.59 -17.45 -7.81
C TRP A 87 -0.26 -18.63 -8.27
N VAL A 88 0.31 -19.62 -8.97
CA VAL A 88 -0.45 -20.78 -9.47
C VAL A 88 -1.05 -21.59 -8.32
N THR A 89 -0.33 -21.72 -7.22
CA THR A 89 -0.75 -22.51 -6.04
C THR A 89 -1.57 -21.70 -5.03
N VAL A 90 -1.66 -20.38 -5.20
CA VAL A 90 -2.39 -19.49 -4.27
C VAL A 90 -3.87 -19.46 -4.64
N SER A 91 -4.74 -19.56 -3.63
CA SER A 91 -6.19 -19.60 -3.83
C SER A 91 -6.74 -18.33 -4.49
N GLN A 92 -7.87 -18.47 -5.19
CA GLN A 92 -8.48 -17.33 -5.85
C GLN A 92 -8.99 -16.29 -4.85
N GLU A 93 -9.45 -16.73 -3.68
CA GLU A 93 -9.90 -15.86 -2.59
C GLU A 93 -8.76 -15.04 -1.98
N ALA A 94 -7.55 -15.60 -1.89
CA ALA A 94 -6.38 -14.85 -1.44
C ALA A 94 -6.05 -13.72 -2.43
N LYS A 95 -6.04 -14.05 -3.73
CA LYS A 95 -5.80 -13.07 -4.81
C LYS A 95 -6.87 -11.98 -4.81
N ASP A 96 -8.12 -12.35 -4.57
CA ASP A 96 -9.22 -11.40 -4.49
C ASP A 96 -9.05 -10.40 -3.34
N LEU A 97 -8.73 -10.89 -2.14
CA LEU A 97 -8.46 -10.01 -1.00
C LEU A 97 -7.29 -9.05 -1.29
N VAL A 98 -6.22 -9.54 -1.90
CA VAL A 98 -5.08 -8.69 -2.28
C VAL A 98 -5.51 -7.60 -3.27
N ARG A 99 -6.35 -7.91 -4.26
CA ARG A 99 -6.90 -6.91 -5.19
C ARG A 99 -7.68 -5.83 -4.44
N LEU A 100 -8.57 -6.24 -3.53
CA LEU A 100 -9.39 -5.32 -2.74
C LEU A 100 -8.56 -4.39 -1.85
N CYS A 101 -7.46 -4.89 -1.28
CA CYS A 101 -6.51 -4.08 -0.50
C CYS A 101 -5.69 -3.10 -1.36
N LEU A 102 -5.38 -3.47 -2.61
CA LEU A 102 -4.53 -2.70 -3.53
C LEU A 102 -5.33 -1.84 -4.53
N ILE A 103 -6.59 -1.55 -4.23
CA ILE A 103 -7.38 -0.56 -4.98
C ILE A 103 -6.75 0.83 -4.84
N LYS A 104 -6.57 1.51 -5.97
CA LYS A 104 -5.90 2.81 -6.03
C LYS A 104 -6.69 3.90 -5.32
N ASP A 105 -7.99 3.96 -5.54
CA ASP A 105 -8.87 4.92 -4.87
C ASP A 105 -9.10 4.51 -3.40
N PRO A 106 -8.63 5.29 -2.42
CA PRO A 106 -8.82 4.97 -1.00
C PRO A 106 -10.29 4.91 -0.57
N LEU A 107 -11.21 5.53 -1.31
CA LEU A 107 -12.66 5.46 -1.01
C LEU A 107 -13.31 4.17 -1.49
N GLN A 108 -12.72 3.51 -2.49
CA GLN A 108 -13.16 2.21 -3.00
C GLN A 108 -12.38 1.04 -2.39
N ARG A 109 -11.27 1.35 -1.71
CA ARG A 109 -10.41 0.37 -1.02
C ARG A 109 -11.17 -0.25 0.16
N VAL A 110 -11.02 -1.57 0.31
CA VAL A 110 -11.67 -2.33 1.39
C VAL A 110 -11.29 -1.78 2.76
N THR A 111 -12.21 -1.79 3.72
CA THR A 111 -11.89 -1.46 5.11
C THR A 111 -11.30 -2.66 5.85
N ALA A 112 -10.62 -2.42 6.98
CA ALA A 112 -10.11 -3.51 7.82
C ALA A 112 -11.21 -4.48 8.24
N GLU A 113 -12.37 -3.96 8.61
CA GLU A 113 -13.53 -4.77 9.02
C GLU A 113 -14.04 -5.65 7.88
N GLN A 114 -14.19 -5.09 6.67
CA GLN A 114 -14.60 -5.83 5.49
C GLN A 114 -13.55 -6.89 5.08
N ALA A 115 -12.26 -6.54 5.17
CA ALA A 115 -11.17 -7.46 4.87
C ALA A 115 -11.17 -8.68 5.83
N LEU A 116 -11.42 -8.46 7.12
CA LEU A 116 -11.52 -9.53 8.12
C LEU A 116 -12.74 -10.45 7.91
N GLN A 117 -13.80 -9.95 7.27
CA GLN A 117 -14.99 -10.73 6.93
C GLN A 117 -14.83 -11.46 5.58
N HIS A 118 -13.76 -11.21 4.84
CA HIS A 118 -13.55 -11.82 3.52
C HIS A 118 -13.49 -13.35 3.62
N PRO A 119 -14.00 -14.11 2.62
CA PRO A 119 -13.97 -15.58 2.63
C PRO A 119 -12.58 -16.20 2.81
N TRP A 120 -11.52 -15.48 2.48
CA TRP A 120 -10.15 -15.94 2.72
C TRP A 120 -9.74 -15.92 4.19
N MET A 121 -10.28 -14.98 4.98
CA MET A 121 -9.99 -14.82 6.42
C MET A 121 -10.90 -15.66 7.31
N THR A 122 -12.07 -16.07 6.80
CA THR A 122 -13.13 -16.76 7.55
C THR A 122 -13.26 -18.25 7.24
N LYS A 123 -12.41 -18.77 6.33
CA LYS A 123 -12.23 -20.21 6.10
C LYS A 123 -11.22 -20.80 7.07
#